data_AF-A0A7V7D682-F1
#
_entry.id   AF-A0A7V7D682-F1
#
_cell.length_a   1.000
_cell.length_b   1.000
_cell.length_c   1.000
_cell.angle_alpha   90.00
_cell.angle_beta   90.00
_cell.angle_gamma   90.00
#
_symmetry.space_group_name_H-M   'P 1'
#
loop_
_entity.id
_entity.type
_entity.pdbx_description
1 polymer ?
#
loop_
_entity_poly.entity_id
_entity_poly.type
_entity_poly.pdbx_seq_one_letter_code
_entity_poly.pdbx_strand_id
1 'polypeptide(L)'
;MAKELGNSMRAVLGFGVIAGCILPACLCSCNPTAAETGPSQFDETNPLGANAACYVCHITFVQEELSKTHLRAKVPCIRCHGLSAGHANDEDIGATPPDVSFKRDQVNAMCIECHKSHDIAAEELAVHKRAPICTDCHDSHRIKKPQVAMQKE
;
A
#
# COMPACT_ATOMS: atom_id res chain seq x y z
N MET A 1 -6.47 23.44 38.49
CA MET A 1 -7.60 24.38 38.46
C MET A 1 -8.83 23.60 38.02
N ALA A 2 -9.71 23.34 38.98
CA ALA A 2 -10.97 22.63 38.79
C ALA A 2 -12.07 23.58 38.29
N LYS A 3 -13.01 23.03 37.52
CA LYS A 3 -14.44 23.40 37.36
C LYS A 3 -15.05 22.27 36.50
N GLU A 4 -15.84 21.34 37.05
CA GLU A 4 -17.27 21.46 37.44
C GLU A 4 -18.09 22.09 36.30
N LEU A 5 -19.28 21.67 35.88
CA LEU A 5 -20.31 20.66 36.18
C LEU A 5 -21.40 20.98 35.11
N GLY A 6 -22.28 20.06 34.70
CA GLY A 6 -23.39 20.53 33.86
C GLY A 6 -24.35 19.54 33.22
N ASN A 7 -24.96 18.67 34.02
CA ASN A 7 -26.10 17.83 33.67
C ASN A 7 -27.32 18.64 33.14
N SER A 8 -28.01 18.18 32.10
CA SER A 8 -29.44 18.47 31.90
C SER A 8 -30.10 17.45 30.97
N MET A 9 -30.52 16.33 31.55
CA MET A 9 -31.56 15.46 31.01
C MET A 9 -32.88 16.24 30.91
N ARG A 10 -33.53 16.21 29.74
CA ARG A 10 -34.96 16.51 29.61
C ARG A 10 -35.65 15.34 28.94
N ALA A 11 -36.40 14.60 29.75
CA ALA A 11 -37.41 13.67 29.32
C ALA A 11 -38.59 14.44 28.71
N VAL A 12 -39.08 13.98 27.56
CA VAL A 12 -40.42 14.30 27.08
C VAL A 12 -41.09 12.99 26.71
N LEU A 13 -42.03 12.58 27.56
CA LEU A 13 -43.03 11.57 27.28
C LEU A 13 -44.00 12.12 26.23
N GLY A 14 -44.19 11.40 25.13
CA GLY A 14 -45.19 11.69 24.12
C GLY A 14 -45.75 10.38 23.57
N PHE A 15 -46.81 9.87 24.21
CA PHE A 15 -47.67 8.84 23.67
C PHE A 15 -48.41 9.39 22.45
N GLY A 16 -48.21 8.79 21.28
CA GLY A 16 -48.92 9.10 20.06
C GLY A 16 -49.10 7.85 19.22
N VAL A 17 -50.23 7.17 19.41
CA VAL A 17 -50.71 6.08 18.55
C VAL A 17 -51.06 6.66 17.19
N ILE A 18 -50.37 6.25 16.12
CA ILE A 18 -50.83 6.45 14.75
C ILE A 18 -50.76 5.12 14.02
N ALA A 19 -51.92 4.78 13.48
CA ALA A 19 -52.24 3.59 12.74
C ALA A 19 -51.41 3.44 11.46
N GLY A 20 -51.09 2.18 11.14
CA GLY A 20 -51.23 1.63 9.80
C GLY A 20 -50.36 2.22 8.69
N CYS A 21 -49.22 1.58 8.45
CA CYS A 21 -48.71 1.31 7.10
C CYS A 21 -47.74 0.13 7.18
N ILE A 22 -48.24 -1.07 6.88
CA ILE A 22 -47.43 -2.26 6.62
C ILE A 22 -46.68 -1.99 5.30
N LEU A 23 -45.45 -1.47 5.41
CA LEU A 23 -44.48 -1.46 4.32
C LEU A 23 -43.75 -2.81 4.33
N PRO A 24 -43.67 -3.53 3.20
CA PRO A 24 -42.90 -4.76 3.13
C PRO A 24 -41.42 -4.40 3.29
N ALA A 25 -40.81 -4.94 4.35
CA ALA A 25 -39.38 -4.86 4.59
C ALA A 25 -38.62 -5.50 3.41
N CYS A 26 -38.13 -4.65 2.50
CA CYS A 26 -37.08 -5.02 1.57
C CYS A 26 -35.79 -5.15 2.39
N LEU A 27 -35.57 -6.34 2.96
CA LEU A 27 -34.35 -6.76 3.63
C LEU A 27 -33.24 -6.95 2.59
N CYS A 28 -32.80 -5.86 1.96
CA CYS A 28 -31.45 -5.80 1.41
C CYS A 28 -30.50 -5.48 2.57
N SER A 29 -30.14 -6.51 3.33
CA SER A 29 -28.99 -6.48 4.23
C SER A 29 -27.70 -6.47 3.39
N CYS A 30 -27.40 -5.33 2.76
CA CYS A 30 -26.02 -5.01 2.39
C CYS A 30 -25.34 -4.45 3.63
N ASN A 31 -25.02 -5.32 4.58
CA ASN A 31 -24.09 -5.02 5.66
C ASN A 31 -22.69 -5.05 5.02
N PRO A 32 -21.96 -3.92 4.87
CA PRO A 32 -20.58 -3.99 4.48
C PRO A 32 -19.83 -4.51 5.71
N THR A 33 -19.67 -5.83 5.79
CA THR A 33 -18.76 -6.43 6.77
C THR A 33 -17.40 -5.81 6.49
N ALA A 34 -16.99 -4.89 7.36
CA ALA A 34 -15.62 -4.44 7.46
C ALA A 34 -14.76 -5.70 7.53
N ALA A 35 -13.92 -5.91 6.51
CA ALA A 35 -13.01 -7.04 6.47
C ALA A 35 -12.10 -6.95 7.70
N GLU A 36 -12.35 -7.83 8.67
CA GLU A 36 -11.55 -7.90 9.88
C GLU A 36 -10.14 -8.33 9.51
N THR A 37 -9.17 -7.45 9.75
CA THR A 37 -7.74 -7.71 9.59
C THR A 37 -7.24 -8.60 10.73
N GLY A 38 -7.61 -9.88 10.67
CA GLY A 38 -6.95 -10.93 11.45
C GLY A 38 -5.50 -11.13 11.00
N PRO A 39 -4.65 -11.76 11.85
CA PRO A 39 -3.29 -12.12 11.46
C PRO A 39 -3.41 -13.13 10.30
N SER A 40 -3.00 -12.74 9.08
CA SER A 40 -3.10 -13.66 7.94
C SER A 40 -1.79 -14.39 7.76
N GLN A 41 -1.95 -15.70 7.59
CA GLN A 41 -0.91 -16.59 7.13
C GLN A 41 -0.66 -16.30 5.64
N PHE A 42 0.56 -16.55 5.20
CA PHE A 42 0.93 -16.54 3.79
C PHE A 42 0.10 -17.59 3.05
N ASP A 43 -0.58 -17.19 1.97
CA ASP A 43 -1.35 -18.11 1.13
C ASP A 43 -0.43 -18.71 0.07
N GLU A 44 0.04 -19.93 0.35
CA GLU A 44 0.91 -20.68 -0.55
C GLU A 44 0.23 -21.00 -1.91
N THR A 45 -1.11 -20.95 -1.96
CA THR A 45 -1.87 -21.18 -3.21
C THR A 45 -1.92 -19.95 -4.12
N ASN A 46 -1.53 -18.77 -3.61
CA ASN A 46 -1.45 -17.52 -4.36
C ASN A 46 -0.08 -16.85 -4.16
N PRO A 47 1.00 -17.39 -4.74
CA PRO A 47 2.36 -16.90 -4.51
C PRO A 47 2.60 -15.49 -5.06
N LEU A 48 1.76 -15.01 -5.99
CA LEU A 48 1.85 -13.66 -6.54
C LEU A 48 1.08 -12.63 -5.69
N GLY A 49 0.02 -13.06 -5.03
CA GLY A 49 -0.79 -12.23 -4.14
C GLY A 49 -1.27 -10.93 -4.80
N ALA A 50 -1.29 -9.87 -4.02
CA ALA A 50 -1.70 -8.54 -4.46
C ALA A 50 -0.74 -7.88 -5.49
N ASN A 51 0.39 -8.50 -5.80
CA ASN A 51 1.36 -7.99 -6.80
C ASN A 51 1.17 -8.63 -8.19
N ALA A 52 0.22 -9.56 -8.36
CA ALA A 52 0.06 -10.33 -9.60
C ALA A 52 0.00 -9.47 -10.87
N ALA A 53 -0.73 -8.36 -10.85
CA ALA A 53 -0.82 -7.43 -11.99
C ALA A 53 0.54 -6.79 -12.34
N CYS A 54 1.32 -6.38 -11.33
CA CYS A 54 2.63 -5.77 -11.54
C CYS A 54 3.66 -6.78 -12.08
N TYR A 55 3.55 -8.04 -11.67
CA TYR A 55 4.46 -9.11 -12.10
C TYR A 55 4.28 -9.55 -13.54
N VAL A 56 3.18 -9.17 -14.23
CA VAL A 56 3.00 -9.45 -15.65
C VAL A 56 4.17 -8.88 -16.46
N CYS A 57 4.57 -7.63 -16.17
CA CYS A 57 5.68 -6.96 -16.86
C CYS A 57 6.96 -6.90 -16.02
N HIS A 58 6.86 -6.94 -14.69
CA HIS A 58 8.01 -6.84 -13.78
C HIS A 58 8.30 -8.13 -13.01
N ILE A 59 8.24 -9.26 -13.71
CA ILE A 59 8.34 -10.62 -13.14
C ILE A 59 9.64 -10.86 -12.35
N THR A 60 10.72 -10.14 -12.65
CA THR A 60 12.01 -10.29 -11.94
C THR A 60 11.88 -10.00 -10.44
N PHE A 61 10.90 -9.17 -10.04
CA PHE A 61 10.64 -8.87 -8.64
C PHE A 61 10.04 -10.04 -7.84
N VAL A 62 9.56 -11.09 -8.50
CA VAL A 62 9.16 -12.33 -7.80
C VAL A 62 10.34 -12.98 -7.06
N GLN A 63 11.57 -12.78 -7.56
CA GLN A 63 12.78 -13.34 -6.96
C GLN A 63 13.48 -12.38 -6.00
N GLU A 64 13.06 -11.12 -5.96
CA GLU A 64 13.70 -10.08 -5.18
C GLU A 64 13.29 -10.15 -3.71
N GLU A 65 14.26 -10.09 -2.78
CA GLU A 65 13.98 -10.25 -1.35
C GLU A 65 13.17 -9.08 -0.78
N LEU A 66 13.36 -7.85 -1.30
CA LEU A 66 12.56 -6.69 -0.90
C LEU A 66 11.08 -6.93 -1.24
N SER A 67 10.76 -7.28 -2.49
CA SER A 67 9.38 -7.56 -2.92
C SER A 67 8.76 -8.73 -2.17
N LYS A 68 9.49 -9.84 -1.97
CA LYS A 68 9.00 -11.02 -1.23
C LYS A 68 8.71 -10.71 0.24
N THR A 69 9.60 -9.98 0.89
CA THR A 69 9.46 -9.64 2.32
C THR A 69 8.31 -8.68 2.54
N HIS A 70 8.18 -7.66 1.70
CA HIS A 70 7.07 -6.70 1.79
C HIS A 70 5.73 -7.35 1.45
N LEU A 71 5.65 -8.19 0.42
CA LEU A 71 4.41 -8.92 0.10
C LEU A 71 3.96 -9.83 1.25
N ARG A 72 4.89 -10.58 1.88
CA ARG A 72 4.59 -11.38 3.08
C ARG A 72 4.10 -10.53 4.26
N ALA A 73 4.60 -9.31 4.38
CA ALA A 73 4.16 -8.32 5.36
C ALA A 73 2.87 -7.58 4.95
N LYS A 74 2.19 -7.99 3.87
CA LYS A 74 1.00 -7.34 3.29
C LYS A 74 1.24 -5.89 2.86
N VAL A 75 2.46 -5.60 2.44
CA VAL A 75 2.86 -4.33 1.81
C VAL A 75 3.08 -4.62 0.32
N PRO A 76 2.01 -4.62 -0.51
CA PRO A 76 2.15 -4.86 -1.94
C PRO A 76 2.79 -3.66 -2.65
N CYS A 77 3.19 -3.83 -3.91
CA CYS A 77 3.81 -2.79 -4.74
C CYS A 77 3.01 -1.48 -4.71
N ILE A 78 1.68 -1.58 -4.82
CA ILE A 78 0.78 -0.43 -4.87
C ILE A 78 0.79 0.41 -3.59
N ARG A 79 1.29 -0.14 -2.47
CA ARG A 79 1.40 0.60 -1.21
C ARG A 79 2.43 1.73 -1.29
N CYS A 80 3.47 1.57 -2.12
CA CYS A 80 4.51 2.57 -2.34
C CYS A 80 4.41 3.22 -3.73
N HIS A 81 4.00 2.45 -4.75
CA HIS A 81 3.98 2.89 -6.16
C HIS A 81 2.64 3.43 -6.65
N GLY A 82 1.62 3.51 -5.78
CA GLY A 82 0.26 3.85 -6.15
C GLY A 82 -0.44 2.71 -6.90
N LEU A 83 -1.74 2.88 -7.20
CA LEU A 83 -2.54 1.83 -7.83
C LEU A 83 -1.99 1.46 -9.22
N SER A 84 -1.48 2.44 -9.95
CA SER A 84 -0.87 2.31 -11.28
C SER A 84 -1.75 1.53 -12.26
N ALA A 85 -3.08 1.68 -12.16
CA ALA A 85 -4.03 0.93 -12.99
C ALA A 85 -3.91 1.29 -14.48
N GLY A 86 -3.68 2.56 -14.81
CA GLY A 86 -3.44 2.97 -16.20
C GLY A 86 -2.18 2.30 -16.74
N HIS A 87 -1.08 2.35 -15.98
CA HIS A 87 0.18 1.71 -16.34
C HIS A 87 0.08 0.18 -16.48
N ALA A 88 -0.59 -0.50 -15.54
CA ALA A 88 -0.68 -1.96 -15.53
C ALA A 88 -1.61 -2.54 -16.61
N ASN A 89 -2.52 -1.73 -17.17
CA ASN A 89 -3.44 -2.13 -18.23
C ASN A 89 -3.07 -1.52 -19.60
N ASP A 90 -1.92 -0.84 -19.70
CA ASP A 90 -1.44 -0.28 -20.96
C ASP A 90 -0.67 -1.34 -21.75
N GLU A 91 -1.18 -1.68 -22.93
CA GLU A 91 -0.52 -2.61 -23.84
C GLU A 91 0.67 -1.95 -24.57
N ASP A 92 0.72 -0.62 -24.63
CA ASP A 92 1.87 0.13 -25.13
C ASP A 92 2.92 0.28 -24.03
N ILE A 93 3.82 -0.70 -23.94
CA ILE A 93 4.80 -0.83 -22.85
C ILE A 93 5.66 0.44 -22.72
N GLY A 94 5.37 1.21 -21.66
CA GLY A 94 6.12 2.41 -21.29
C GLY A 94 5.48 3.73 -21.73
N ALA A 95 4.33 3.72 -22.43
CA ALA A 95 3.59 4.92 -22.78
C ALA A 95 2.94 5.56 -21.55
N THR A 96 2.25 4.77 -20.74
CA THR A 96 1.67 5.24 -19.47
C THR A 96 2.66 5.06 -18.31
N PRO A 97 3.08 6.11 -17.60
CA PRO A 97 3.94 5.99 -16.43
C PRO A 97 3.18 5.43 -15.21
N PRO A 98 3.87 4.82 -14.23
CA PRO A 98 3.25 4.45 -12.95
C PRO A 98 2.83 5.71 -12.18
N ASP A 99 1.89 5.56 -11.24
CA ASP A 99 1.39 6.67 -10.42
C ASP A 99 2.53 7.32 -9.61
N VAL A 100 3.42 6.48 -9.05
CA VAL A 100 4.55 6.94 -8.23
C VAL A 100 5.83 6.24 -8.65
N SER A 101 6.85 7.04 -8.95
CA SER A 101 8.24 6.59 -9.10
C SER A 101 9.16 7.39 -8.18
N PHE A 102 10.09 6.70 -7.53
CA PHE A 102 11.05 7.33 -6.62
C PHE A 102 12.37 7.54 -7.32
N LYS A 103 12.85 8.79 -7.30
CA LYS A 103 14.26 9.10 -7.55
C LYS A 103 15.09 8.59 -6.38
N ARG A 104 16.39 8.42 -6.64
CA ARG A 104 17.32 7.85 -5.68
C ARG A 104 17.34 8.61 -4.34
N ASP A 105 17.34 9.93 -4.39
CA ASP A 105 17.31 10.82 -3.23
C ASP A 105 15.99 10.78 -2.44
N GLN A 106 14.93 10.20 -3.00
CA GLN A 106 13.63 10.03 -2.35
C GLN A 106 13.48 8.67 -1.64
N VAL A 107 14.33 7.69 -1.94
CA VAL A 107 14.20 6.31 -1.43
C VAL A 107 14.23 6.27 0.10
N ASN A 108 15.20 6.93 0.73
CA ASN A 108 15.31 6.91 2.20
C ASN A 108 14.06 7.50 2.88
N ALA A 109 13.53 8.60 2.34
CA ALA A 109 12.33 9.23 2.90
C ALA A 109 11.13 8.28 2.87
N MET A 110 10.95 7.56 1.75
CA MET A 110 9.90 6.54 1.62
C MET A 110 10.12 5.38 2.61
N CYS A 111 11.34 4.83 2.70
CA CYS A 111 11.63 3.71 3.60
C CYS A 111 11.34 4.06 5.07
N ILE A 112 11.67 5.30 5.48
CA ILE A 112 11.51 5.78 6.87
C ILE A 112 10.04 6.01 7.24
N GLU A 113 9.09 5.99 6.29
CA GLU A 113 7.66 6.00 6.62
C GLU A 113 7.27 4.82 7.52
N CYS A 114 7.86 3.64 7.28
CA CYS A 114 7.67 2.43 8.09
C CYS A 114 8.90 2.06 8.93
N HIS A 115 10.12 2.26 8.42
CA HIS A 115 11.37 1.87 9.08
C HIS A 115 12.02 3.05 9.82
N LYS A 116 11.59 3.29 11.07
CA LYS A 116 11.98 4.50 11.84
C LYS A 116 13.42 4.52 12.35
N SER A 117 14.06 3.37 12.45
CA SER A 117 15.41 3.24 12.98
C SER A 117 16.22 2.28 12.11
N HIS A 118 17.52 2.55 12.02
CA HIS A 118 18.49 1.70 11.36
C HIS A 118 19.78 1.77 12.19
N ASP A 119 20.37 0.61 12.45
CA ASP A 119 21.64 0.51 13.15
C ASP A 119 22.70 0.04 12.14
N ILE A 120 23.70 0.88 11.92
CA ILE A 120 24.79 0.64 10.97
C ILE A 120 26.06 1.23 11.57
N ALA A 121 27.14 0.45 11.53
CA ALA A 121 28.40 0.91 12.07
C ALA A 121 28.97 2.05 11.21
N ALA A 122 29.67 3.00 11.82
CA ALA A 122 30.28 4.12 11.08
C ALA A 122 31.31 3.61 10.04
N GLU A 123 31.99 2.52 10.37
CA GLU A 123 32.95 1.83 9.52
C GLU A 123 32.29 1.25 8.27
N GLU A 124 31.06 0.73 8.38
CA GLU A 124 30.29 0.22 7.24
C GLU A 124 29.84 1.36 6.32
N LEU A 125 29.58 2.55 6.85
CA LEU A 125 29.27 3.73 6.03
C LEU A 125 30.52 4.28 5.31
N ALA A 126 31.70 4.13 5.90
CA ALA A 126 32.94 4.71 5.40
C ALA A 126 33.38 4.16 4.03
N VAL A 127 32.89 2.98 3.61
CA VAL A 127 33.21 2.39 2.30
C VAL A 127 32.48 3.08 1.14
N HIS A 128 31.43 3.87 1.43
CA HIS A 128 30.62 4.52 0.42
C HIS A 128 31.13 5.93 0.08
N LYS A 129 31.39 6.19 -1.21
CA LYS A 129 31.87 7.51 -1.71
C LYS A 129 30.85 8.65 -1.58
N ARG A 130 29.59 8.32 -1.29
CA ARG A 130 28.47 9.23 -1.11
C ARG A 130 27.56 8.64 -0.05
N ALA A 131 26.71 9.46 0.56
CA ALA A 131 25.69 8.97 1.49
C ALA A 131 24.91 7.80 0.84
N PRO A 132 24.99 6.58 1.42
CA PRO A 132 24.26 5.45 0.88
C PRO A 132 22.77 5.63 1.12
N ILE A 133 21.96 4.98 0.28
CA ILE A 133 20.52 4.84 0.48
C ILE A 133 20.19 3.40 0.86
N CYS A 134 18.99 3.16 1.38
CA CYS A 134 18.57 1.83 1.87
C CYS A 134 18.86 0.70 0.86
N THR A 135 18.60 0.93 -0.43
CA THR A 135 18.78 -0.05 -1.50
C THR A 135 20.22 -0.21 -2.00
N ASP A 136 21.20 0.52 -1.46
CA ASP A 136 22.61 0.21 -1.71
C ASP A 136 23.07 -1.04 -0.97
N CYS A 137 22.36 -1.43 0.09
CA CYS A 137 22.64 -2.62 0.90
C CYS A 137 21.47 -3.61 0.90
N HIS A 138 20.21 -3.15 0.92
CA HIS A 138 19.00 -3.98 1.10
C HIS A 138 18.29 -4.35 -0.21
N ASP A 139 19.04 -4.86 -1.18
CA ASP A 139 18.58 -5.13 -2.56
C ASP A 139 18.30 -3.86 -3.38
N SER A 140 18.55 -3.94 -4.69
CA SER A 140 18.64 -2.77 -5.55
C SER A 140 17.29 -2.23 -6.04
N HIS A 141 16.16 -2.87 -5.70
CA HIS A 141 14.77 -2.57 -6.11
C HIS A 141 14.63 -1.51 -7.19
N ARG A 142 14.96 -1.94 -8.41
CA ARG A 142 15.08 -1.04 -9.56
C ARG A 142 14.75 -1.74 -10.85
N ILE A 143 13.81 -1.15 -11.58
CA ILE A 143 13.60 -1.45 -12.99
C ILE A 143 14.81 -0.90 -13.75
N LYS A 144 15.60 -1.80 -14.36
CA LYS A 144 16.62 -1.38 -15.34
C LYS A 144 15.88 -0.75 -16.51
N LYS A 145 16.31 0.43 -16.96
CA LYS A 145 15.72 1.06 -18.14
C LYS A 145 15.74 0.05 -19.29
N PRO A 146 14.62 -0.18 -20.00
CA PRO A 146 14.66 -0.89 -21.27
C PRO A 146 15.67 -0.18 -22.16
N GLN A 147 16.55 -0.93 -22.82
CA GLN A 147 17.29 -0.38 -23.95
C GLN A 147 16.27 -0.20 -25.07
N VAL A 148 15.54 0.92 -25.05
CA VAL A 148 14.81 1.35 -26.23
C VAL A 148 15.90 1.72 -27.22
N ALA A 149 16.21 0.80 -28.14
CA ALA A 149 16.90 1.17 -29.36
C ALA A 149 16.07 2.30 -29.95
N MET A 150 16.65 3.49 -29.95
CA MET A 150 16.13 4.67 -30.60
C MET A 150 15.97 4.32 -32.09
N GLN A 151 14.85 3.72 -32.46
CA GLN A 151 14.41 3.55 -33.83
C GLN A 151 14.06 4.97 -34.28
N LYS A 152 15.09 5.67 -34.78
CA LYS A 152 14.88 6.88 -35.58
C LYS A 152 14.15 6.44 -36.84
N GLU A 153 13.04 7.12 -37.07
CA GLU A 153 12.24 7.12 -38.29
C GLU A 153 13.08 7.48 -39.52
#